data_AF-A0A7Z0EED1-F1
#
_entry.id   AF-A0A7Z0EED1-F1
#
_cell.length_a   1.000
_cell.length_b   1.000
_cell.length_c   1.000
_cell.angle_alpha   90.00
_cell.angle_beta   90.00
_cell.angle_gamma   90.00
#
_symmetry.space_group_name_H-M   'P 1'
#
loop_
_entity.id
_entity.type
_entity.pdbx_description
1 polymer ?
#
loop_
_entity_poly.entity_id
_entity_poly.type
_entity_poly.pdbx_seq_one_letter_code
_entity_poly.pdbx_strand_id
1 'polypeptide(L)'
;MSGSPVLSPYETAWGGLPDTLHPRLRRYFGAIPAGRHGFVTGVFERVGTPRRWLWPLLTLLGRPDVIFPGWHENVPFTVVNRPDASAVLAERTFHFPDGDRTMVDAITAEATSPKSGGLVDYLGSGRRLRASLRASVSQGALHLTSTGVGVRIGRRWLNLPPRLSFIGGYLARAYRAEGAEVSLIGRQGPDAGWGDTAGIATLLEGADLLVNLAGKSVNCRYTTANRVEILRSRVETTRELADAIQACTVPPRLWVNSSTATIYRHSEDRPMTETEGEIGTGFSVGIATAWEDAFFEVELSKTRRVALRMAIVLGDGSALVPLIRLAQFGLGGPQLDGAWFGTAAGRRAGTFHERRGGGGRQKFSWIHFDDVLGIIRHLSRMSGSTASSMPRPPIRATIAR
;
A
#
# COMPACT_ATOMS: atom_id res chain seq x y z
N MET A 1 36.77 23.37 27.49
CA MET A 1 35.34 23.58 27.20
C MET A 1 34.78 22.27 26.69
N SER A 2 34.11 21.49 27.54
CA SER A 2 33.49 20.22 27.17
C SER A 2 32.21 20.50 26.39
N GLY A 3 32.28 20.45 25.06
CA GLY A 3 31.08 20.47 24.22
C GLY A 3 30.21 19.27 24.55
N SER A 4 28.90 19.49 24.71
CA SER A 4 27.91 18.42 24.87
C SER A 4 28.09 17.35 23.79
N PRO A 5 27.92 16.05 24.10
CA PRO A 5 28.05 15.00 23.11
C PRO A 5 27.07 15.24 21.97
N VAL A 6 27.59 15.28 20.74
CA VAL A 6 26.75 15.38 19.54
C VAL A 6 25.96 14.08 19.44
N LEU A 7 24.66 14.15 19.72
CA LEU A 7 23.74 13.02 19.60
C LEU A 7 23.71 12.53 18.16
N SER A 8 23.60 11.22 17.97
CA SER A 8 23.35 10.67 16.65
C SER A 8 21.95 11.08 16.16
N PRO A 9 21.69 11.00 14.83
CA PRO A 9 20.35 11.17 14.29
C PRO A 9 19.32 10.21 14.92
N TYR A 10 19.74 9.01 15.31
CA TYR A 10 18.89 8.01 15.94
C TYR A 10 18.58 8.37 17.40
N GLU A 11 19.58 8.83 18.15
CA GLU A 11 19.39 9.35 19.51
C GLU A 11 18.50 10.60 19.51
N THR A 12 18.69 11.49 18.54
CA THR A 12 17.88 12.70 18.37
C THR A 12 16.44 12.35 18.01
N ALA A 13 16.22 11.38 17.12
CA ALA A 13 14.88 10.98 16.68
C ALA A 13 14.06 10.27 17.76
N TRP A 14 14.70 9.58 18.70
CA TRP A 14 14.04 8.86 19.80
C TRP A 14 14.15 9.53 21.18
N GLY A 15 14.93 10.61 21.32
CA GLY A 15 15.26 11.16 22.64
C GLY A 15 16.18 10.25 23.47
N GLY A 16 16.95 9.39 22.80
CA GLY A 16 17.78 8.32 23.39
C GLY A 16 17.55 6.97 22.69
N LEU A 17 18.58 6.11 22.64
CA LEU A 17 18.43 4.78 22.05
C LEU A 17 17.66 3.85 22.99
N PRO A 18 16.64 3.11 22.49
CA PRO A 18 15.86 2.18 23.31
C PRO A 18 16.74 1.12 23.99
N ASP A 19 16.44 0.80 25.25
CA ASP A 19 17.17 -0.25 25.98
C ASP A 19 16.93 -1.66 25.43
N THR A 20 15.81 -1.85 24.74
CA THR A 20 15.46 -3.09 24.05
C THR A 20 16.31 -3.34 22.80
N LEU A 21 17.07 -2.36 22.32
CA LEU A 21 17.97 -2.51 21.17
C LEU A 21 19.23 -3.30 21.58
N HIS A 22 19.65 -4.25 20.76
CA HIS A 22 20.81 -5.08 21.06
C HIS A 22 22.07 -4.23 21.37
N PRO A 23 22.87 -4.54 22.40
CA PRO A 23 23.98 -3.69 22.85
C PRO A 23 25.00 -3.32 21.76
N ARG A 24 25.29 -4.25 20.83
CA ARG A 24 26.16 -3.96 19.67
C ARG A 24 25.56 -2.91 18.73
N LEU A 25 24.24 -2.95 18.52
CA LEU A 25 23.54 -1.99 17.68
C LEU A 25 23.41 -0.63 18.38
N ARG A 26 23.18 -0.62 19.70
CA ARG A 26 23.21 0.63 20.49
C ARG A 26 24.53 1.38 20.33
N ARG A 27 25.66 0.65 20.37
CA ARG A 27 26.98 1.24 20.15
C ARG A 27 27.18 1.74 18.72
N TYR A 28 26.61 1.05 17.73
CA TYR A 28 26.77 1.42 16.32
C TYR A 28 25.91 2.62 15.91
N PHE A 29 24.67 2.71 16.41
CA PHE A 29 23.74 3.80 16.11
C PHE A 29 23.83 4.98 17.08
N GLY A 30 24.64 4.89 18.13
CA GLY A 30 24.91 6.00 19.06
C GLY A 30 25.85 7.05 18.49
N ALA A 31 26.15 8.08 19.29
CA ALA A 31 27.09 9.13 18.93
C ALA A 31 28.46 8.57 18.53
N ILE A 32 28.96 8.99 17.36
CA ILE A 32 30.33 8.67 16.91
C ILE A 32 31.26 9.75 17.46
N PRO A 33 32.28 9.40 18.27
CA PRO A 33 33.21 10.38 18.81
C PRO A 33 33.97 11.14 17.71
N ALA A 34 34.31 12.40 17.99
CA ALA A 34 35.13 13.21 17.07
C ALA A 34 36.44 12.49 16.69
N GLY A 35 36.77 12.49 15.40
CA GLY A 35 37.95 11.79 14.87
C GLY A 35 37.81 10.27 14.77
N ARG A 36 36.64 9.69 15.07
CA ARG A 36 36.35 8.26 14.86
C ARG A 36 35.33 8.05 13.76
N HIS A 37 35.32 6.84 13.21
CA HIS A 37 34.35 6.39 12.21
C HIS A 37 33.69 5.10 12.68
N GLY A 38 32.41 4.93 12.36
CA GLY A 38 31.74 3.65 12.49
C GLY A 38 32.13 2.77 11.30
N PHE A 39 32.45 1.50 11.55
CA PHE A 39 32.79 0.54 10.50
C PHE A 39 31.99 -0.74 10.70
N VAL A 40 31.30 -1.20 9.66
CA VAL A 40 30.53 -2.45 9.66
C VAL A 40 30.76 -3.19 8.35
N THR A 41 30.85 -4.50 8.43
CA THR A 41 30.79 -5.40 7.28
C THR A 41 29.62 -6.37 7.45
N GLY A 42 29.12 -6.88 6.33
CA GLY A 42 28.04 -7.85 6.34
C GLY A 42 27.76 -8.40 4.95
N VAL A 43 26.67 -9.17 4.85
CA VAL A 43 26.16 -9.71 3.59
C VAL A 43 24.68 -9.32 3.47
N PHE A 44 24.32 -8.63 2.40
CA PHE A 44 22.92 -8.43 2.05
C PHE A 44 22.40 -9.71 1.38
N GLU A 45 21.29 -10.23 1.88
CA GLU A 45 20.62 -11.37 1.25
C GLU A 45 20.27 -11.04 -0.21
N ARG A 46 19.77 -9.82 -0.48
CA ARG A 46 19.33 -9.36 -1.80
C ARG A 46 19.63 -7.88 -2.03
N VAL A 47 20.10 -7.54 -3.23
CA VAL A 47 20.35 -6.14 -3.66
C VAL A 47 19.84 -5.90 -5.09
N GLY A 48 19.11 -4.80 -5.29
CA GLY A 48 18.61 -4.36 -6.60
C GLY A 48 17.09 -4.49 -6.77
N THR A 49 16.62 -4.66 -8.02
CA THR A 49 15.19 -4.87 -8.33
C THR A 49 14.97 -6.09 -9.23
N PRO A 50 13.99 -6.96 -8.91
CA PRO A 50 13.67 -8.13 -9.75
C PRO A 50 12.96 -7.73 -11.05
N ARG A 51 12.60 -6.45 -11.22
CA ARG A 51 11.86 -5.93 -12.38
C ARG A 51 12.82 -5.51 -13.48
N ARG A 52 13.18 -6.46 -14.35
CA ARG A 52 14.16 -6.27 -15.44
C ARG A 52 13.89 -5.09 -16.37
N TRP A 53 12.62 -4.72 -16.61
CA TRP A 53 12.26 -3.57 -17.44
C TRP A 53 12.67 -2.22 -16.82
N LEU A 54 12.90 -2.17 -15.51
CA LEU A 54 13.44 -0.98 -14.84
C LEU A 54 14.96 -0.87 -15.02
N TRP A 55 15.66 -1.94 -15.42
CA TRP A 55 17.12 -1.92 -15.48
C TRP A 55 17.65 -0.87 -16.44
N PRO A 56 17.18 -0.71 -17.69
CA PRO A 56 17.67 0.34 -18.58
C PRO A 56 17.45 1.75 -18.02
N LEU A 57 16.29 1.98 -17.39
CA LEU A 57 15.98 3.25 -16.72
C LEU A 57 16.91 3.49 -15.53
N LEU A 58 17.15 2.46 -14.71
CA LEU A 58 18.05 2.51 -13.56
C LEU A 58 19.52 2.62 -13.99
N THR A 59 19.91 2.11 -15.15
CA THR A 59 21.24 2.32 -15.71
C THR A 59 21.41 3.78 -16.17
N LEU A 60 20.36 4.38 -16.74
CA LEU A 60 20.36 5.78 -17.17
C LEU A 60 20.31 6.76 -15.98
N LEU A 61 19.55 6.43 -14.93
CA LEU A 61 19.42 7.21 -13.70
C LEU A 61 20.53 6.89 -12.68
N GLY A 62 21.16 5.73 -12.80
CA GLY A 62 22.18 5.17 -11.92
C GLY A 62 23.53 5.76 -12.23
N ARG A 63 23.71 7.04 -11.88
CA ARG A 63 25.01 7.45 -11.35
C ARG A 63 25.25 6.68 -10.04
N PRO A 64 26.51 6.30 -9.71
CA PRO A 64 26.86 5.16 -8.84
C PRO A 64 26.23 5.09 -7.43
N ASP A 65 25.50 6.11 -6.99
CA ASP A 65 25.37 6.38 -5.56
C ASP A 65 23.96 6.13 -4.97
N VAL A 66 23.02 5.46 -5.67
CA VAL A 66 21.64 5.29 -5.12
C VAL A 66 20.98 3.93 -5.35
N ILE A 67 20.89 3.44 -6.59
CA ILE A 67 20.19 2.18 -6.90
C ILE A 67 20.96 1.44 -7.97
N PHE A 68 21.25 0.16 -7.72
CA PHE A 68 21.99 -0.68 -8.67
C PHE A 68 21.03 -1.32 -9.67
N PRO A 69 21.24 -1.13 -10.99
CA PRO A 69 20.54 -1.90 -12.01
C PRO A 69 20.98 -3.36 -11.91
N GLY A 70 20.05 -4.25 -11.56
CA GLY A 70 20.32 -5.68 -11.37
C GLY A 70 19.46 -6.31 -10.28
N TRP A 71 19.61 -7.61 -10.07
CA TRP A 71 19.06 -8.36 -8.94
C TRP A 71 20.10 -9.39 -8.52
N HIS A 72 20.70 -9.21 -7.35
CA HIS A 72 21.83 -9.99 -6.86
C HIS A 72 21.50 -10.56 -5.49
N GLU A 73 21.99 -11.74 -5.19
CA GLU A 73 21.82 -12.41 -3.90
C GLU A 73 23.18 -12.57 -3.21
N ASN A 74 23.17 -12.57 -1.88
CA ASN A 74 24.36 -12.74 -1.03
C ASN A 74 25.49 -11.75 -1.37
N VAL A 75 25.18 -10.46 -1.42
CA VAL A 75 26.14 -9.41 -1.79
C VAL A 75 26.89 -8.93 -0.55
N PRO A 76 28.22 -9.16 -0.45
CA PRO A 76 29.01 -8.61 0.63
C PRO A 76 29.03 -7.09 0.58
N PHE A 77 29.08 -6.46 1.74
CA PHE A 77 29.16 -5.01 1.83
C PHE A 77 30.01 -4.53 3.00
N THR A 78 30.48 -3.28 2.86
CA THR A 78 31.19 -2.53 3.89
C THR A 78 30.53 -1.16 4.06
N VAL A 79 30.32 -0.72 5.30
CA VAL A 79 29.76 0.60 5.64
C VAL A 79 30.74 1.37 6.50
N VAL A 80 31.04 2.60 6.08
CA VAL A 80 31.81 3.58 6.85
C VAL A 80 30.90 4.75 7.20
N ASN A 81 30.61 4.93 8.49
CA ASN A 81 29.86 6.07 9.01
C ASN A 81 30.81 7.15 9.51
N ARG A 82 30.64 8.37 9.00
CA ARG A 82 31.36 9.56 9.44
C ARG A 82 30.38 10.55 10.10
N PRO A 83 30.71 11.09 11.28
CA PRO A 83 29.89 12.12 11.90
C PRO A 83 29.94 13.41 11.07
N ASP A 84 28.78 14.03 10.89
CA ASP A 84 28.59 15.36 10.31
C ASP A 84 27.67 16.16 11.26
N ALA A 85 27.71 17.50 11.23
CA ALA A 85 27.21 18.37 12.31
C ALA A 85 25.76 18.07 12.78
N SER A 86 24.89 17.59 11.89
CA SER A 86 23.52 17.15 12.19
C SER A 86 23.12 15.86 11.45
N ALA A 87 24.11 15.15 10.89
CA ALA A 87 23.90 14.00 10.03
C ALA A 87 24.94 12.91 10.30
N VAL A 88 24.62 11.68 9.91
CA VAL A 88 25.61 10.62 9.74
C VAL A 88 25.77 10.37 8.27
N LEU A 89 26.96 10.67 7.75
CA LEU A 89 27.34 10.32 6.37
C LEU A 89 27.75 8.86 6.35
N ALA A 90 27.04 8.06 5.59
CA ALA A 90 27.35 6.66 5.38
C ALA A 90 27.87 6.46 3.96
N GLU A 91 28.99 5.76 3.86
CA GLU A 91 29.54 5.28 2.60
C GLU A 91 29.44 3.76 2.61
N ARG A 92 28.58 3.21 1.75
CA ARG A 92 28.26 1.79 1.68
C ARG A 92 28.81 1.21 0.39
N THR A 93 29.88 0.44 0.47
CA THR A 93 30.48 -0.26 -0.67
C THR A 93 29.91 -1.67 -0.75
N PHE A 94 29.34 -2.01 -1.91
CA PHE A 94 28.80 -3.32 -2.23
C PHE A 94 29.71 -4.02 -3.22
N HIS A 95 30.07 -5.27 -2.92
CA HIS A 95 31.01 -6.06 -3.70
C HIS A 95 30.25 -6.98 -4.66
N PHE A 96 30.05 -6.53 -5.90
CA PHE A 96 29.40 -7.34 -6.94
C PHE A 96 30.45 -8.12 -7.75
N PRO A 97 30.05 -9.24 -8.40
CA PRO A 97 30.96 -9.98 -9.30
C PRO A 97 31.54 -9.13 -10.43
N ASP A 98 30.76 -8.17 -10.93
CA ASP A 98 31.13 -7.28 -12.03
C ASP A 98 31.81 -5.98 -11.56
N GLY A 99 32.19 -5.90 -10.28
CA GLY A 99 32.90 -4.78 -9.68
C GLY A 99 32.17 -4.08 -8.52
N ASP A 100 32.95 -3.42 -7.68
CA ASP A 100 32.46 -2.71 -6.50
C ASP A 100 31.61 -1.49 -6.88
N ARG A 101 30.59 -1.22 -6.08
CA ARG A 101 29.75 -0.03 -6.22
C ARG A 101 29.49 0.61 -4.88
N THR A 102 29.67 1.93 -4.80
CA THR A 102 29.56 2.68 -3.55
C THR A 102 28.32 3.56 -3.55
N MET A 103 27.47 3.36 -2.55
CA MET A 103 26.33 4.24 -2.25
C MET A 103 26.74 5.21 -1.15
N VAL A 104 26.50 6.50 -1.37
CA VAL A 104 26.72 7.54 -0.36
C VAL A 104 25.38 8.07 0.09
N ASP A 105 25.17 8.09 1.39
CA ASP A 105 23.94 8.58 1.98
C ASP A 105 24.17 9.40 3.25
N ALA A 106 23.17 10.19 3.62
CA ALA A 106 23.21 11.05 4.79
C ALA A 106 21.93 10.91 5.58
N ILE A 107 22.01 10.36 6.79
CA ILE A 107 20.87 10.18 7.67
C ILE A 107 20.79 11.36 8.64
N THR A 108 19.60 11.95 8.76
CA THR A 108 19.29 13.09 9.63
C THR A 108 18.04 12.80 10.46
N ALA A 109 17.90 13.45 11.62
CA ALA A 109 16.68 13.41 12.41
C ALA A 109 15.66 14.44 11.89
N GLU A 110 14.38 14.09 11.87
CA GLU A 110 13.32 15.02 11.52
C GLU A 110 12.83 15.77 12.76
N ALA A 111 12.88 17.10 12.75
CA ALA A 111 12.64 17.95 13.93
C ALA A 111 11.16 18.03 14.39
N THR A 112 10.21 17.46 13.63
CA THR A 112 8.78 17.78 13.77
C THR A 112 7.88 16.68 14.34
N SER A 113 8.39 15.55 14.84
CA SER A 113 7.53 14.61 15.58
C SER A 113 8.29 13.80 16.65
N PRO A 114 8.23 14.22 17.93
CA PRO A 114 8.96 13.59 19.04
C PRO A 114 8.51 12.16 19.41
N LYS A 115 7.44 11.62 18.80
CA LYS A 115 6.83 10.34 19.20
C LYS A 115 7.00 9.18 18.22
N SER A 116 7.77 9.33 17.13
CA SER A 116 7.82 8.30 16.08
C SER A 116 9.20 7.92 15.52
N GLY A 117 10.33 8.40 16.08
CA GLY A 117 11.65 8.00 15.56
C GLY A 117 11.89 8.43 14.11
N GLY A 118 11.46 9.64 13.75
CA GLY A 118 11.50 10.16 12.38
C GLY A 118 12.91 10.42 11.88
N LEU A 119 13.32 9.65 10.87
CA LEU A 119 14.62 9.79 10.20
C LEU A 119 14.40 10.16 8.74
N VAL A 120 15.31 10.96 8.18
CA VAL A 120 15.37 11.23 6.75
C VAL A 120 16.72 10.81 6.22
N ASP A 121 16.69 9.87 5.28
CA ASP A 121 17.85 9.36 4.57
C ASP A 121 17.95 10.03 3.20
N TYR A 122 19.02 10.81 2.98
CA TYR A 122 19.31 11.44 1.70
C TYR A 122 20.26 10.58 0.90
N LEU A 123 19.77 10.05 -0.22
CA LEU A 123 20.49 9.08 -1.04
C LEU A 123 21.22 9.77 -2.21
N GLY A 124 22.47 9.34 -2.40
CA GLY A 124 23.35 9.72 -3.49
C GLY A 124 24.19 10.96 -3.23
N SER A 125 25.32 11.06 -3.94
CA SER A 125 26.24 12.21 -3.88
C SER A 125 25.53 13.55 -4.13
N GLY A 126 24.53 13.56 -5.01
CA GLY A 126 23.72 14.74 -5.31
C GLY A 126 22.57 15.00 -4.33
N ARG A 127 22.33 14.14 -3.32
CA ARG A 127 21.17 14.18 -2.40
C ARG A 127 19.87 14.51 -3.14
N ARG A 128 19.63 13.82 -4.26
CA ARG A 128 18.46 14.04 -5.13
C ARG A 128 17.28 13.16 -4.77
N LEU A 129 17.52 12.16 -3.94
CA LEU A 129 16.50 11.27 -3.41
C LEU A 129 16.51 11.38 -1.89
N ARG A 130 15.33 11.38 -1.29
CA ARG A 130 15.15 11.27 0.15
C ARG A 130 14.19 10.15 0.47
N ALA A 131 14.46 9.38 1.52
CA ALA A 131 13.53 8.44 2.10
C ALA A 131 13.22 8.90 3.53
N SER A 132 11.95 9.18 3.82
CA SER A 132 11.48 9.32 5.20
C SER A 132 11.34 7.92 5.78
N LEU A 133 11.92 7.70 6.95
CA LEU A 133 12.00 6.41 7.63
C LEU A 133 11.38 6.54 9.04
N ARG A 134 10.63 5.52 9.44
CA ARG A 134 10.21 5.28 10.82
C ARG A 134 11.08 4.17 11.39
N ALA A 135 11.75 4.45 12.51
CA ALA A 135 12.55 3.46 13.21
C ALA A 135 11.75 2.79 14.34
N SER A 136 11.80 1.47 14.43
CA SER A 136 11.26 0.68 15.54
C SER A 136 12.24 -0.42 15.97
N VAL A 137 12.04 -0.98 17.17
CA VAL A 137 12.86 -2.07 17.70
C VAL A 137 11.97 -3.26 18.02
N SER A 138 12.32 -4.44 17.51
CA SER A 138 11.64 -5.70 17.83
C SER A 138 12.69 -6.78 18.02
N GLN A 139 12.57 -7.55 19.11
CA GLN A 139 13.49 -8.66 19.44
C GLN A 139 15.00 -8.26 19.40
N GLY A 140 15.34 -7.05 19.83
CA GLY A 140 16.72 -6.57 19.80
C GLY A 140 17.21 -6.05 18.44
N ALA A 141 16.44 -6.23 17.37
CA ALA A 141 16.77 -5.75 16.03
C ALA A 141 16.18 -4.36 15.74
N LEU A 142 16.92 -3.57 14.97
CA LEU A 142 16.44 -2.29 14.42
C LEU A 142 15.66 -2.55 13.13
N HIS A 143 14.43 -2.05 13.09
CA HIS A 143 13.59 -2.03 11.89
C HIS A 143 13.45 -0.60 11.38
N LEU A 144 13.86 -0.36 10.14
CA LEU A 144 13.68 0.92 9.46
C LEU A 144 12.63 0.74 8.36
N THR A 145 11.48 1.39 8.51
CA THR A 145 10.38 1.31 7.54
C THR A 145 10.26 2.63 6.79
N SER A 146 10.37 2.60 5.46
CA SER A 146 10.15 3.79 4.65
C SER A 146 8.68 4.22 4.68
N THR A 147 8.43 5.45 5.10
CA THR A 147 7.10 6.09 5.17
C THR A 147 6.83 7.01 4.00
N GLY A 148 7.87 7.42 3.27
CA GLY A 148 7.77 8.24 2.08
C GLY A 148 9.09 8.30 1.32
N VAL A 149 9.01 8.60 0.03
CA VAL A 149 10.19 8.85 -0.80
C VAL A 149 9.97 10.17 -1.53
N GLY A 150 10.98 11.00 -1.66
CA GLY A 150 10.93 12.25 -2.43
C GLY A 150 12.07 12.35 -3.43
N VAL A 151 11.81 13.07 -4.52
CA VAL A 151 12.79 13.40 -5.56
C VAL A 151 13.00 14.91 -5.57
N ARG A 152 14.25 15.35 -5.66
CA ARG A 152 14.60 16.76 -5.81
C ARG A 152 14.63 17.13 -7.29
N ILE A 153 13.74 18.02 -7.72
CA ILE A 153 13.74 18.62 -9.06
C ILE A 153 14.07 20.10 -8.92
N GLY A 154 15.27 20.49 -9.41
CA GLY A 154 15.82 21.82 -9.20
C GLY A 154 16.05 22.11 -7.70
N ARG A 155 15.39 23.17 -7.20
CA ARG A 155 15.45 23.59 -5.78
C ARG A 155 14.30 23.03 -4.92
N ARG A 156 13.35 22.30 -5.51
CA ARG A 156 12.15 21.80 -4.80
C ARG A 156 12.21 20.30 -4.59
N TRP A 157 11.75 19.86 -3.43
CA TRP A 157 11.48 18.45 -3.15
C TRP A 157 10.03 18.12 -3.52
N LEU A 158 9.87 17.11 -4.36
CA LEU A 158 8.57 16.53 -4.70
C LEU A 158 8.48 15.16 -4.03
N ASN A 159 7.50 14.99 -3.15
CA ASN A 159 7.23 13.68 -2.57
C ASN A 159 6.62 12.78 -3.66
N LEU A 160 7.18 11.58 -3.82
CA LEU A 160 6.50 10.52 -4.54
C LEU A 160 5.23 10.18 -3.75
N PRO A 161 4.06 10.17 -4.40
CA PRO A 161 2.83 9.87 -3.71
C PRO A 161 2.94 8.48 -3.07
N PRO A 162 2.59 8.33 -1.78
CA PRO A 162 2.48 7.01 -1.18
C PRO A 162 1.53 6.18 -2.05
N ARG A 163 1.85 4.90 -2.25
CA ARG A 163 0.95 3.98 -2.98
C ARG A 163 -0.24 3.60 -2.08
N LEU A 164 -1.02 4.60 -1.68
CA LEU A 164 -2.36 4.37 -1.18
C LEU A 164 -3.17 3.72 -2.31
N SER A 165 -4.13 2.88 -1.93
CA SER A 165 -5.14 2.47 -2.91
C SER A 165 -5.77 3.73 -3.48
N PHE A 166 -5.87 3.78 -4.80
CA PHE A 166 -6.22 5.01 -5.51
C PHE A 166 -7.57 5.59 -5.05
N ILE A 167 -8.54 4.72 -4.75
CA ILE A 167 -9.83 5.06 -4.13
C ILE A 167 -9.65 5.52 -2.68
N GLY A 168 -8.89 4.78 -1.85
CA GLY A 168 -8.73 5.10 -0.43
C GLY A 168 -8.04 6.44 -0.18
N GLY A 169 -7.04 6.79 -0.99
CA GLY A 169 -6.40 8.10 -0.92
C GLY A 169 -7.34 9.25 -1.30
N TYR A 170 -8.24 9.03 -2.26
CA TYR A 170 -9.28 10.01 -2.63
C TYR A 170 -10.29 10.20 -1.48
N LEU A 171 -10.85 9.10 -0.94
CA LEU A 171 -11.81 9.16 0.17
C LEU A 171 -11.20 9.82 1.41
N ALA A 172 -9.98 9.44 1.80
CA ALA A 172 -9.32 10.01 2.98
C ALA A 172 -9.12 11.52 2.86
N ARG A 173 -8.78 12.03 1.66
CA ARG A 173 -8.68 13.48 1.42
C ARG A 173 -10.04 14.16 1.51
N ALA A 174 -11.08 13.57 0.92
CA ALA A 174 -12.42 14.13 0.94
C ALA A 174 -12.96 14.27 2.38
N TYR A 175 -12.90 13.18 3.16
CA TYR A 175 -13.36 13.19 4.55
C TYR A 175 -12.54 14.13 5.45
N ARG A 176 -11.21 14.21 5.26
CA ARG A 176 -10.38 15.18 6.00
C ARG A 176 -10.72 16.63 5.64
N ALA A 177 -11.03 16.90 4.37
CA ALA A 177 -11.46 18.24 3.94
C ALA A 177 -12.83 18.63 4.53
N GLU A 178 -13.65 17.65 4.87
CA GLU A 178 -14.91 17.82 5.61
C GLU A 178 -14.71 17.93 7.13
N GLY A 179 -13.47 17.88 7.62
CA GLY A 179 -13.14 17.98 9.05
C GLY A 179 -13.22 16.66 9.82
N ALA A 180 -13.40 15.53 9.14
CA ALA A 180 -13.39 14.23 9.81
C ALA A 180 -11.97 13.82 10.23
N GLU A 181 -11.87 13.19 11.40
CA GLU A 181 -10.67 12.45 11.80
C GLU A 181 -10.59 11.15 11.00
N VAL A 182 -9.46 10.94 10.30
CA VAL A 182 -9.28 9.78 9.41
C VAL A 182 -7.99 9.07 9.74
N SER A 183 -8.14 7.88 10.31
CA SER A 183 -7.08 6.91 10.55
C SER A 183 -6.98 5.90 9.40
N LEU A 184 -5.77 5.47 9.07
CA LEU A 184 -5.47 4.57 7.96
C LEU A 184 -4.96 3.22 8.47
N ILE A 185 -5.56 2.14 8.00
CA ILE A 185 -5.10 0.77 8.23
C ILE A 185 -4.46 0.25 6.94
N GLY A 186 -3.25 -0.32 7.02
CA GLY A 186 -2.55 -0.68 5.78
C GLY A 186 -1.15 -1.26 5.95
N ARG A 187 -0.37 -1.25 4.87
CA ARG A 187 1.01 -1.76 4.83
C ARG A 187 2.07 -0.66 4.75
N GLN A 188 1.71 0.53 4.24
CA GLN A 188 2.65 1.63 4.00
C GLN A 188 2.07 2.93 4.53
N GLY A 189 2.78 3.55 5.47
CA GLY A 189 2.34 4.73 6.19
C GLY A 189 0.98 4.64 6.90
N PRO A 190 0.57 3.49 7.49
CA PRO A 190 -0.69 3.43 8.23
C PRO A 190 -0.52 3.91 9.68
N ASP A 191 -1.65 4.21 10.30
CA ASP A 191 -1.79 4.41 11.75
C ASP A 191 -1.80 3.06 12.49
N ALA A 192 -2.35 2.00 11.87
CA ALA A 192 -2.22 0.60 12.31
C ALA A 192 -1.89 -0.36 11.14
N GLY A 193 -1.03 -1.35 11.41
CA GLY A 193 -0.62 -2.35 10.43
C GLY A 193 -1.53 -3.59 10.44
N TRP A 194 -1.59 -4.32 9.32
CA TRP A 194 -2.13 -5.69 9.32
C TRP A 194 -1.28 -6.62 10.20
N GLY A 195 -1.92 -7.53 10.93
CA GLY A 195 -1.32 -8.36 11.97
C GLY A 195 -1.29 -7.72 13.36
N ASP A 196 -1.72 -6.46 13.50
CA ASP A 196 -1.89 -5.75 14.76
C ASP A 196 -3.37 -5.50 15.06
N THR A 197 -4.09 -6.60 15.32
CA THR A 197 -5.55 -6.56 15.56
C THR A 197 -5.92 -5.67 16.74
N ALA A 198 -5.07 -5.59 17.77
CA ALA A 198 -5.28 -4.72 18.93
C ALA A 198 -5.11 -3.23 18.58
N GLY A 199 -4.09 -2.88 17.80
CA GLY A 199 -3.92 -1.53 17.27
C GLY A 199 -5.06 -1.13 16.34
N ILE A 200 -5.53 -2.06 15.50
CA ILE A 200 -6.71 -1.84 14.65
C ILE A 200 -7.95 -1.59 15.52
N ALA A 201 -8.22 -2.43 16.52
CA ALA A 201 -9.37 -2.25 17.41
C ALA A 201 -9.34 -0.88 18.12
N THR A 202 -8.15 -0.42 18.53
CA THR A 202 -7.98 0.92 19.12
C THR A 202 -8.39 2.04 18.17
N LEU A 203 -8.12 1.90 16.86
CA LEU A 203 -8.56 2.88 15.86
C LEU A 203 -10.06 2.78 15.54
N LEU A 204 -10.67 1.61 15.72
CA LEU A 204 -12.09 1.37 15.43
C LEU A 204 -13.01 1.73 16.61
N GLU A 205 -12.49 1.76 17.82
CA GLU A 205 -13.24 2.10 19.04
C GLU A 205 -13.84 3.51 18.93
N GLY A 206 -15.16 3.60 18.96
CA GLY A 206 -15.91 4.86 18.83
C GLY A 206 -15.98 5.43 17.42
N ALA A 207 -15.46 4.77 16.39
CA ALA A 207 -15.48 5.28 15.02
C ALA A 207 -16.90 5.30 14.42
N ASP A 208 -17.23 6.29 13.59
CA ASP A 208 -18.53 6.31 12.91
C ASP A 208 -18.60 5.38 11.69
N LEU A 209 -17.48 5.22 10.99
CA LEU A 209 -17.40 4.57 9.69
C LEU A 209 -16.07 3.85 9.50
N LEU A 210 -16.15 2.55 9.17
CA LEU A 210 -15.05 1.78 8.62
C LEU A 210 -15.26 1.57 7.11
N VAL A 211 -14.28 1.95 6.30
CA VAL A 211 -14.25 1.63 4.86
C VAL A 211 -13.08 0.70 4.55
N ASN A 212 -13.37 -0.56 4.22
CA ASN A 212 -12.35 -1.52 3.83
C ASN A 212 -12.17 -1.55 2.30
N LEU A 213 -11.02 -1.06 1.84
CA LEU A 213 -10.59 -1.12 0.43
C LEU A 213 -9.30 -1.96 0.27
N ALA A 214 -8.95 -2.74 1.29
CA ALA A 214 -7.73 -3.52 1.31
C ALA A 214 -7.79 -4.66 0.29
N GLY A 215 -6.65 -4.91 -0.35
CA GLY A 215 -6.51 -6.01 -1.29
C GLY A 215 -5.35 -5.80 -2.24
N LYS A 216 -4.73 -6.90 -2.65
CA LYS A 216 -3.75 -6.89 -3.75
C LYS A 216 -4.44 -6.44 -5.04
N SER A 217 -3.77 -5.55 -5.77
CA SER A 217 -4.18 -5.14 -7.11
C SER A 217 -4.26 -6.34 -8.04
N VAL A 218 -5.37 -6.42 -8.78
CA VAL A 218 -5.58 -7.43 -9.82
C VAL A 218 -4.83 -7.11 -11.12
N ASN A 219 -4.28 -5.89 -11.25
CA ASN A 219 -3.42 -5.51 -12.37
C ASN A 219 -2.02 -6.12 -12.23
N CYS A 220 -1.96 -7.45 -12.30
CA CYS A 220 -0.74 -8.23 -12.28
C CYS A 220 -0.92 -9.51 -13.11
N ARG A 221 0.18 -10.18 -13.44
CA ARG A 221 0.10 -11.48 -14.12
C ARG A 221 -0.49 -12.53 -13.19
N TYR A 222 -1.51 -13.26 -13.62
CA TYR A 222 -2.18 -14.30 -12.81
C TYR A 222 -1.37 -15.60 -12.66
N THR A 223 -0.20 -15.51 -12.06
CA THR A 223 0.56 -16.67 -11.57
C THR A 223 -0.14 -17.28 -10.35
N THR A 224 0.18 -18.53 -10.02
CA THR A 224 -0.37 -19.19 -8.81
C THR A 224 -0.16 -18.35 -7.55
N ALA A 225 1.06 -17.84 -7.33
CA ALA A 225 1.36 -16.97 -6.19
C ALA A 225 0.53 -15.69 -6.17
N ASN A 226 0.34 -15.04 -7.33
CA ASN A 226 -0.49 -13.83 -7.40
C ASN A 226 -1.97 -14.12 -7.16
N ARG A 227 -2.50 -15.25 -7.65
CA ARG A 227 -3.89 -15.65 -7.42
C ARG A 227 -4.18 -15.94 -5.95
N VAL A 228 -3.29 -16.69 -5.30
CA VAL A 228 -3.36 -16.97 -3.86
C VAL A 228 -3.33 -15.65 -3.08
N GLU A 229 -2.39 -14.77 -3.40
CA GLU A 229 -2.28 -13.48 -2.71
C GLU A 229 -3.47 -12.56 -2.98
N ILE A 230 -4.07 -12.59 -4.18
CA ILE A 230 -5.30 -11.83 -4.49
C ILE A 230 -6.44 -12.24 -3.58
N LEU A 231 -6.64 -13.54 -3.37
CA LEU A 231 -7.64 -14.08 -2.45
C LEU A 231 -7.29 -13.75 -1.00
N ARG A 232 -6.09 -14.14 -0.59
CA ARG A 232 -5.57 -14.02 0.78
C ARG A 232 -5.69 -12.59 1.30
N SER A 233 -5.19 -11.62 0.54
CA SER A 233 -5.18 -10.20 0.93
C SER A 233 -6.57 -9.56 1.05
N ARG A 234 -7.62 -10.23 0.58
CA ARG A 234 -9.03 -9.80 0.73
C ARG A 234 -9.70 -10.50 1.89
N VAL A 235 -9.55 -11.83 1.96
CA VAL A 235 -10.18 -12.66 2.99
C VAL A 235 -9.55 -12.40 4.36
N GLU A 236 -8.22 -12.45 4.47
CA GLU A 236 -7.53 -12.29 5.76
C GLU A 236 -7.73 -10.88 6.34
N THR A 237 -7.61 -9.84 5.51
CA THR A 237 -7.82 -8.45 5.97
C THR A 237 -9.26 -8.21 6.39
N THR A 238 -10.24 -8.84 5.74
CA THR A 238 -11.65 -8.74 6.11
C THR A 238 -11.92 -9.45 7.44
N ARG A 239 -11.34 -10.64 7.65
CA ARG A 239 -11.46 -11.38 8.92
C ARG A 239 -10.81 -10.62 10.08
N GLU A 240 -9.60 -10.11 9.87
CA GLU A 240 -8.91 -9.33 10.90
C GLU A 240 -9.69 -8.07 11.30
N LEU A 241 -10.35 -7.41 10.36
CA LEU A 241 -11.25 -6.31 10.68
C LEU A 241 -12.48 -6.76 11.47
N ALA A 242 -13.06 -7.92 11.13
CA ALA A 242 -14.18 -8.47 11.90
C ALA A 242 -13.76 -8.77 13.35
N ASP A 243 -12.60 -9.40 13.54
CA ASP A 243 -12.02 -9.69 14.86
C ASP A 243 -11.79 -8.40 15.67
N ALA A 244 -11.23 -7.37 15.01
CA ALA A 244 -11.01 -6.07 15.65
C ALA A 244 -12.34 -5.37 16.03
N ILE A 245 -13.38 -5.47 15.20
CA ILE A 245 -14.71 -4.93 15.52
C ILE A 245 -15.32 -5.65 16.71
N GLN A 246 -15.17 -6.98 16.80
CA GLN A 246 -15.68 -7.76 17.94
C GLN A 246 -14.98 -7.40 19.26
N ALA A 247 -13.71 -6.99 19.19
CA ALA A 247 -12.95 -6.53 20.36
C ALA A 247 -13.36 -5.13 20.85
N CYS A 248 -14.12 -4.36 20.05
CA CYS A 248 -14.53 -3.01 20.42
C CYS A 248 -15.70 -3.02 21.42
N THR A 249 -15.66 -2.12 22.41
CA THR A 249 -16.78 -1.89 23.32
C THR A 249 -17.88 -1.09 22.62
N VAL A 250 -17.46 -0.03 21.93
CA VAL A 250 -18.25 0.83 21.04
C VAL A 250 -17.73 0.61 19.61
N PRO A 251 -18.18 -0.45 18.92
CA PRO A 251 -17.72 -0.76 17.57
C PRO A 251 -18.21 0.27 16.56
N PRO A 252 -17.61 0.31 15.36
CA PRO A 252 -18.03 1.24 14.32
C PRO A 252 -19.50 1.06 13.93
N ARG A 253 -20.22 2.16 13.75
CA ARG A 253 -21.67 2.13 13.42
C ARG A 253 -21.94 1.52 12.05
N LEU A 254 -21.04 1.79 11.08
CA LEU A 254 -21.14 1.33 9.71
C LEU A 254 -19.79 0.78 9.22
N TRP A 255 -19.81 -0.40 8.63
CA TRP A 255 -18.71 -0.99 7.88
C TRP A 255 -19.10 -1.16 6.41
N VAL A 256 -18.44 -0.38 5.54
CA VAL A 256 -18.52 -0.53 4.08
C VAL A 256 -17.30 -1.31 3.60
N ASN A 257 -17.54 -2.49 3.06
CA ASN A 257 -16.50 -3.36 2.54
C ASN A 257 -16.52 -3.37 1.02
N SER A 258 -15.37 -3.20 0.39
CA SER A 258 -15.22 -3.35 -1.05
C SER A 258 -15.60 -4.77 -1.48
N SER A 259 -16.38 -4.87 -2.55
CA SER A 259 -16.63 -6.08 -3.32
C SER A 259 -16.52 -5.72 -4.81
N THR A 260 -16.94 -6.61 -5.70
CA THR A 260 -16.79 -6.41 -7.15
C THR A 260 -18.04 -6.83 -7.91
N ALA A 261 -18.44 -6.01 -8.88
CA ALA A 261 -19.50 -6.35 -9.82
C ALA A 261 -19.13 -7.55 -10.72
N THR A 262 -17.85 -7.93 -10.78
CA THR A 262 -17.39 -9.14 -11.48
C THR A 262 -17.86 -10.46 -10.84
N ILE A 263 -18.62 -10.40 -9.74
CA ILE A 263 -19.27 -11.56 -9.13
C ILE A 263 -20.41 -12.10 -10.01
N TYR A 264 -21.06 -11.23 -10.78
CA TYR A 264 -22.13 -11.64 -11.68
C TYR A 264 -21.59 -12.36 -12.92
N ARG A 265 -22.43 -13.19 -13.54
CA ARG A 265 -22.12 -13.69 -14.87
C ARG A 265 -21.99 -12.52 -15.84
N HIS A 266 -21.22 -12.73 -16.90
CA HIS A 266 -21.21 -11.81 -18.00
C HIS A 266 -22.61 -11.71 -18.62
N SER A 267 -23.04 -10.49 -18.92
CA SER A 267 -24.36 -10.21 -19.45
C SER A 267 -24.28 -9.09 -20.48
N GLU A 268 -24.82 -9.36 -21.65
CA GLU A 268 -25.13 -8.34 -22.65
C GLU A 268 -26.64 -8.18 -22.82
N ASP A 269 -27.42 -9.10 -22.26
CA ASP A 269 -28.87 -9.18 -22.32
C ASP A 269 -29.56 -8.17 -21.39
N ARG A 270 -29.09 -8.00 -20.15
CA ARG A 270 -29.72 -7.09 -19.17
C ARG A 270 -28.75 -6.62 -18.08
N PRO A 271 -29.10 -5.58 -17.29
CA PRO A 271 -28.33 -5.20 -16.11
C PRO A 271 -28.39 -6.28 -15.02
N MET A 272 -27.31 -6.41 -14.24
CA MET A 272 -27.26 -7.29 -13.06
C MET A 272 -27.51 -6.48 -11.80
N THR A 273 -28.44 -6.93 -10.97
CA THR A 273 -28.83 -6.26 -9.71
C THR A 273 -28.58 -7.16 -8.50
N GLU A 274 -28.74 -6.62 -7.30
CA GLU A 274 -28.51 -7.33 -6.03
C GLU A 274 -29.61 -8.35 -5.73
N THR A 275 -30.79 -8.14 -6.30
CA THR A 275 -31.97 -9.01 -6.14
C THR A 275 -32.12 -10.00 -7.29
N GLU A 276 -31.87 -9.59 -8.53
CA GLU A 276 -32.14 -10.39 -9.74
C GLU A 276 -30.87 -10.81 -10.51
N GLY A 277 -29.70 -10.43 -9.99
CA GLY A 277 -28.43 -10.73 -10.62
C GLY A 277 -28.03 -12.19 -10.47
N GLU A 278 -27.54 -12.77 -11.56
CA GLU A 278 -27.06 -14.15 -11.60
C GLU A 278 -25.57 -14.20 -11.28
N ILE A 279 -25.18 -14.96 -10.24
CA ILE A 279 -23.78 -15.17 -9.89
C ILE A 279 -23.09 -15.99 -10.99
N GLY A 280 -21.90 -15.54 -11.40
CA GLY A 280 -21.14 -16.16 -12.47
C GLY A 280 -20.32 -17.35 -12.03
N THR A 281 -19.35 -17.72 -12.88
CA THR A 281 -18.33 -18.72 -12.57
C THR A 281 -16.95 -18.23 -13.00
N GLY A 282 -15.90 -18.89 -12.50
CA GLY A 282 -14.51 -18.58 -12.85
C GLY A 282 -13.74 -17.88 -11.73
N PHE A 283 -12.49 -17.54 -12.02
CA PHE A 283 -11.53 -17.08 -11.01
C PHE A 283 -12.01 -15.81 -10.27
N SER A 284 -12.37 -14.75 -11.01
CA SER A 284 -12.79 -13.48 -10.40
C SER A 284 -14.06 -13.61 -9.56
N VAL A 285 -14.99 -14.47 -9.99
CA VAL A 285 -16.23 -14.73 -9.23
C VAL A 285 -15.90 -15.47 -7.94
N GLY A 286 -15.06 -16.50 -8.00
CA GLY A 286 -14.60 -17.22 -6.82
C GLY A 286 -13.92 -16.32 -5.78
N ILE A 287 -13.13 -15.34 -6.23
CA ILE A 287 -12.55 -14.31 -5.33
C ILE A 287 -13.66 -13.47 -4.67
N ALA A 288 -14.63 -12.99 -5.45
CA ALA A 288 -15.69 -12.13 -4.95
C ALA A 288 -16.61 -12.85 -3.96
N THR A 289 -17.00 -14.09 -4.28
CA THR A 289 -17.82 -14.94 -3.40
C THR A 289 -17.09 -15.23 -2.10
N ALA A 290 -15.84 -15.70 -2.15
CA ALA A 290 -15.07 -15.97 -0.93
C ALA A 290 -14.82 -14.71 -0.08
N TRP A 291 -14.71 -13.54 -0.72
CA TRP A 291 -14.57 -12.28 -0.02
C TRP A 291 -15.86 -11.85 0.68
N GLU A 292 -17.02 -11.96 0.00
CA GLU A 292 -18.32 -11.69 0.62
C GLU A 292 -18.68 -12.72 1.69
N ASP A 293 -18.34 -13.98 1.48
CA ASP A 293 -18.55 -15.04 2.48
C ASP A 293 -17.77 -14.70 3.75
N ALA A 294 -16.47 -14.39 3.65
CA ALA A 294 -15.66 -13.97 4.79
C ALA A 294 -16.18 -12.69 5.48
N PHE A 295 -16.79 -11.78 4.73
CA PHE A 295 -17.38 -10.55 5.25
C PHE A 295 -18.70 -10.79 6.02
N PHE A 296 -19.49 -11.77 5.57
CA PHE A 296 -20.78 -12.11 6.17
C PHE A 296 -20.70 -13.26 7.18
N GLU A 297 -19.59 -13.99 7.23
CA GLU A 297 -19.32 -15.13 8.12
C GLU A 297 -19.54 -14.80 9.61
N VAL A 298 -19.12 -13.61 10.04
CA VAL A 298 -19.15 -13.19 11.44
C VAL A 298 -20.34 -12.28 11.70
N GLU A 299 -21.16 -12.59 12.71
CA GLU A 299 -22.30 -11.75 13.09
C GLU A 299 -21.84 -10.56 13.95
N LEU A 300 -22.14 -9.34 13.49
CA LEU A 300 -21.76 -8.07 14.14
C LEU A 300 -23.01 -7.24 14.44
N SER A 301 -23.69 -7.55 15.54
CA SER A 301 -25.02 -7.00 15.86
C SER A 301 -25.05 -5.47 16.06
N LYS A 302 -23.92 -4.87 16.44
CA LYS A 302 -23.77 -3.42 16.69
C LYS A 302 -23.22 -2.64 15.50
N THR A 303 -22.82 -3.33 14.42
CA THR A 303 -22.21 -2.71 13.24
C THR A 303 -23.02 -3.04 12.00
N ARG A 304 -23.60 -2.02 11.37
CA ARG A 304 -24.25 -2.21 10.07
C ARG A 304 -23.20 -2.55 9.02
N ARG A 305 -23.41 -3.60 8.23
CA ARG A 305 -22.47 -4.08 7.21
C ARG A 305 -23.02 -3.88 5.80
N VAL A 306 -22.17 -3.38 4.89
CA VAL A 306 -22.49 -3.21 3.46
C VAL A 306 -21.35 -3.75 2.60
N ALA A 307 -21.64 -4.75 1.76
CA ALA A 307 -20.72 -5.18 0.70
C ALA A 307 -20.99 -4.38 -0.57
N LEU A 308 -20.03 -3.57 -0.98
CA LEU A 308 -20.15 -2.64 -2.10
C LEU A 308 -19.54 -3.26 -3.37
N ARG A 309 -20.37 -3.90 -4.20
CA ARG A 309 -20.01 -4.49 -5.50
C ARG A 309 -19.76 -3.39 -6.52
N MET A 310 -18.51 -2.93 -6.57
CA MET A 310 -18.15 -1.85 -7.48
C MET A 310 -17.79 -2.38 -8.88
N ALA A 311 -18.25 -1.67 -9.90
CA ALA A 311 -17.68 -1.79 -11.24
C ALA A 311 -16.33 -1.06 -11.33
N ILE A 312 -15.83 -0.83 -12.54
CA ILE A 312 -14.54 -0.15 -12.72
C ILE A 312 -14.68 1.31 -12.27
N VAL A 313 -13.93 1.70 -11.24
CA VAL A 313 -13.97 3.07 -10.69
C VAL A 313 -13.08 4.00 -11.51
N LEU A 314 -13.66 5.09 -12.01
CA LEU A 314 -13.02 6.06 -12.90
C LEU A 314 -12.79 7.41 -12.21
N GLY A 315 -11.71 8.05 -12.64
CA GLY A 315 -11.35 9.43 -12.33
C GLY A 315 -9.83 9.64 -12.35
N ASP A 316 -9.39 10.79 -11.85
CA ASP A 316 -8.03 11.30 -12.07
C ASP A 316 -6.93 10.47 -11.40
N GLY A 317 -6.17 9.73 -12.19
CA GLY A 317 -5.14 8.80 -11.70
C GLY A 317 -5.56 7.33 -11.70
N SER A 318 -6.74 7.01 -12.26
CA SER A 318 -7.28 5.65 -12.35
C SER A 318 -6.51 4.76 -13.32
N ALA A 319 -6.88 3.47 -13.34
CA ALA A 319 -6.38 2.51 -14.32
C ALA A 319 -6.66 2.91 -15.78
N LEU A 320 -7.53 3.90 -16.05
CA LEU A 320 -7.80 4.41 -17.40
C LEU A 320 -6.76 5.41 -17.92
N VAL A 321 -5.87 5.95 -17.09
CA VAL A 321 -4.89 6.95 -17.54
C VAL A 321 -4.10 6.52 -18.80
N PRO A 322 -3.60 5.27 -18.91
CA PRO A 322 -2.95 4.81 -20.13
C PRO A 322 -3.88 4.83 -21.36
N LEU A 323 -5.14 4.44 -21.19
CA LEU A 323 -6.12 4.40 -22.28
C LEU A 323 -6.50 5.80 -22.76
N ILE A 324 -6.68 6.74 -21.83
CA ILE A 324 -6.93 8.16 -22.14
C ILE A 324 -5.76 8.73 -22.93
N ARG A 325 -4.51 8.45 -22.52
CA ARG A 325 -3.32 8.90 -23.26
C ARG A 325 -3.28 8.36 -24.68
N LEU A 326 -3.55 7.06 -24.87
CA LEU A 326 -3.61 6.47 -26.21
C LEU A 326 -4.65 7.17 -27.08
N ALA A 327 -5.85 7.44 -26.54
CA ALA A 327 -6.89 8.17 -27.24
C ALA A 327 -6.46 9.61 -27.61
N GLN A 328 -5.80 10.33 -26.69
CA GLN A 328 -5.27 11.68 -26.93
C GLN A 328 -4.20 11.71 -28.04
N PHE A 329 -3.45 10.62 -28.22
CA PHE A 329 -2.50 10.46 -29.32
C PHE A 329 -3.13 9.93 -30.62
N GLY A 330 -4.46 9.88 -30.73
CA GLY A 330 -5.16 9.39 -31.91
C GLY A 330 -5.10 7.86 -32.08
N LEU A 331 -4.62 7.13 -31.06
CA LEU A 331 -4.58 5.66 -31.01
C LEU A 331 -5.85 5.07 -30.37
N GLY A 332 -6.93 5.85 -30.34
CA GLY A 332 -8.25 5.38 -29.94
C GLY A 332 -8.90 4.54 -31.03
N GLY A 333 -9.79 3.64 -30.64
CA GLY A 333 -10.56 2.84 -31.58
C GLY A 333 -11.45 1.81 -30.88
N PRO A 334 -12.25 1.06 -31.66
CA PRO A 334 -13.02 -0.05 -31.12
C PRO A 334 -12.10 -1.05 -30.43
N GLN A 335 -12.41 -1.43 -29.19
CA GLN A 335 -11.72 -2.55 -28.56
C GLN A 335 -12.25 -3.84 -29.20
N LEU A 336 -11.43 -4.38 -30.11
CA LEU A 336 -11.69 -5.62 -30.82
C LEU A 336 -11.25 -6.81 -29.99
N ASP A 337 -12.13 -7.79 -29.84
CA ASP A 337 -11.81 -9.06 -29.19
C ASP A 337 -11.39 -10.14 -30.19
N GLY A 338 -10.07 -10.41 -30.23
CA GLY A 338 -9.44 -11.36 -31.13
C GLY A 338 -9.20 -12.74 -30.53
N ALA A 339 -8.64 -13.66 -31.32
CA ALA A 339 -8.17 -14.94 -30.82
C ALA A 339 -6.89 -14.73 -29.98
N TRP A 340 -6.90 -15.21 -28.74
CA TRP A 340 -5.75 -15.15 -27.83
C TRP A 340 -5.12 -16.52 -27.64
N PHE A 341 -3.78 -16.58 -27.63
CA PHE A 341 -3.05 -17.80 -27.33
C PHE A 341 -3.13 -18.11 -25.82
N GLY A 342 -3.72 -19.24 -25.46
CA GLY A 342 -3.94 -19.67 -24.08
C GLY A 342 -3.13 -20.87 -23.69
N THR A 343 -2.58 -20.87 -22.47
CA THR A 343 -1.97 -22.07 -21.88
C THR A 343 -3.04 -22.96 -21.24
N ALA A 344 -2.86 -24.28 -21.27
CA ALA A 344 -3.74 -25.21 -20.56
C ALA A 344 -3.88 -24.88 -19.07
N ALA A 345 -2.79 -24.42 -18.45
CA ALA A 345 -2.79 -23.96 -17.06
C ALA A 345 -3.66 -22.71 -16.84
N GLY A 346 -3.65 -21.75 -17.77
CA GLY A 346 -4.48 -20.54 -17.70
C GLY A 346 -5.98 -20.84 -17.82
N ARG A 347 -6.34 -21.76 -18.73
CA ARG A 347 -7.73 -22.22 -18.93
C ARG A 347 -8.26 -22.99 -17.73
N ARG A 348 -7.51 -23.98 -17.23
CA ARG A 348 -7.88 -24.75 -16.03
C ARG A 348 -8.09 -23.87 -14.80
N ALA A 349 -7.32 -22.79 -14.69
CA ALA A 349 -7.44 -21.85 -13.58
C ALA A 349 -8.52 -20.78 -13.77
N GLY A 350 -9.30 -20.81 -14.86
CA GLY A 350 -10.34 -19.82 -15.13
C GLY A 350 -9.82 -18.39 -15.31
N THR A 351 -8.54 -18.25 -15.69
CA THR A 351 -7.86 -16.95 -15.90
C THR A 351 -7.63 -16.62 -17.36
N PHE A 352 -7.95 -17.55 -18.25
CA PHE A 352 -7.85 -17.34 -19.69
C PHE A 352 -9.05 -16.54 -20.19
N HIS A 353 -8.78 -15.58 -21.07
CA HIS A 353 -9.81 -14.81 -21.75
C HIS A 353 -10.35 -15.62 -22.92
N GLU A 354 -11.55 -16.17 -22.75
CA GLU A 354 -12.27 -16.78 -23.86
C GLU A 354 -12.79 -15.68 -24.79
N ARG A 355 -12.55 -15.83 -26.10
CA ARG A 355 -13.02 -14.87 -27.11
C ARG A 355 -14.55 -14.79 -27.03
N ARG A 356 -15.07 -13.58 -26.84
CA ARG A 356 -16.51 -13.30 -26.74
C ARG A 356 -17.03 -12.44 -27.88
N GLY A 357 -16.14 -11.97 -28.76
CA GLY A 357 -16.54 -11.31 -30.00
C GLY A 357 -17.25 -9.99 -29.76
N GLY A 358 -16.48 -8.92 -29.57
CA GLY A 358 -17.00 -7.56 -29.50
C GLY A 358 -16.31 -6.72 -30.56
N GLY A 359 -17.04 -6.29 -31.58
CA GLY A 359 -16.58 -5.26 -32.53
C GLY A 359 -16.58 -3.86 -31.89
N GLY A 360 -16.15 -3.74 -30.63
CA GLY A 360 -16.32 -2.54 -29.80
C GLY A 360 -17.71 -2.35 -29.20
N ARG A 361 -18.60 -3.35 -29.25
CA ARG A 361 -19.99 -3.27 -28.76
C ARG A 361 -20.19 -3.77 -27.33
N GLN A 362 -19.12 -4.23 -26.68
CA GLN A 362 -19.16 -4.72 -25.31
C GLN A 362 -19.71 -3.66 -24.36
N LYS A 363 -20.57 -4.09 -23.44
CA LYS A 363 -21.03 -3.23 -22.36
C LYS A 363 -19.90 -3.06 -21.34
N PHE A 364 -19.66 -1.81 -20.93
CA PHE A 364 -18.63 -1.45 -19.96
C PHE A 364 -19.29 -0.77 -18.77
N SER A 365 -19.39 -1.48 -17.65
CA SER A 365 -19.90 -0.92 -16.40
C SER A 365 -18.80 -0.14 -15.69
N TRP A 366 -19.12 1.08 -15.26
CA TRP A 366 -18.17 1.96 -14.60
C TRP A 366 -18.83 2.85 -13.57
N ILE A 367 -18.05 3.47 -12.68
CA ILE A 367 -18.57 4.45 -11.72
C ILE A 367 -17.53 5.52 -11.42
N HIS A 368 -17.94 6.78 -11.19
CA HIS A 368 -17.00 7.85 -10.86
C HIS A 368 -16.62 7.85 -9.36
N PHE A 369 -15.44 8.41 -8.99
CA PHE A 369 -15.06 8.58 -7.58
C PHE A 369 -16.10 9.33 -6.76
N ASP A 370 -16.61 10.43 -7.32
CA ASP A 370 -17.58 11.27 -6.64
C ASP A 370 -18.88 10.51 -6.35
N ASP A 371 -19.28 9.61 -7.27
CA ASP A 371 -20.44 8.74 -7.08
C ASP A 371 -20.17 7.73 -5.95
N VAL A 372 -19.00 7.08 -5.93
CA VAL A 372 -18.61 6.16 -4.84
C VAL A 372 -18.64 6.88 -3.48
N LEU A 373 -18.03 8.08 -3.40
CA LEU A 373 -18.06 8.90 -2.20
C LEU A 373 -19.49 9.32 -1.82
N GLY A 374 -20.30 9.73 -2.79
CA GLY A 374 -21.71 10.08 -2.60
C GLY A 374 -22.53 8.93 -2.02
N ILE A 375 -22.32 7.70 -2.52
CA ILE A 375 -22.96 6.49 -2.03
C ILE A 375 -22.53 6.19 -0.59
N ILE A 376 -21.22 6.24 -0.28
CA ILE A 376 -20.75 6.01 1.10
C ILE A 376 -21.34 7.05 2.05
N ARG A 377 -21.35 8.33 1.68
CA ARG A 377 -22.01 9.39 2.47
C ARG A 377 -23.51 9.13 2.68
N HIS A 378 -24.21 8.68 1.64
CA HIS A 378 -25.62 8.33 1.75
C HIS A 378 -25.85 7.16 2.72
N LEU A 379 -25.03 6.11 2.64
CA LEU A 379 -25.06 4.97 3.56
C LEU A 379 -24.78 5.42 5.02
N SER A 380 -23.82 6.31 5.23
CA SER A 380 -23.51 6.88 6.56
C SER A 380 -24.69 7.65 7.13
N ARG A 381 -25.33 8.54 6.36
CA ARG A 381 -26.51 9.30 6.82
C ARG A 381 -27.67 8.40 7.19
N MET A 382 -27.95 7.37 6.37
CA MET A 382 -29.00 6.40 6.69
C MET A 382 -28.73 5.61 7.96
N SER A 383 -27.46 5.44 8.33
CA SER A 383 -27.04 4.75 9.56
C SER A 383 -27.05 5.70 10.78
N GLY A 384 -26.90 7.00 10.53
CA GLY A 384 -27.04 8.08 11.51
C GLY A 384 -28.49 8.33 11.96
N SER A 385 -29.47 8.17 11.07
CA SER A 385 -30.82 8.73 11.23
C SER A 385 -31.85 7.89 12.00
N THR A 386 -31.51 6.71 12.54
CA THR A 386 -32.49 5.94 13.33
C THR A 386 -31.88 5.38 14.61
N ALA A 387 -32.37 5.86 15.74
CA ALA A 387 -32.37 5.17 17.03
C ALA A 387 -33.39 4.00 17.00
N SER A 388 -33.27 3.09 16.04
CA SER A 388 -34.09 1.87 16.01
C SER A 388 -33.24 0.73 16.56
N SER A 389 -33.66 0.19 17.69
CA SER A 389 -33.05 -0.88 18.49
C SER A 389 -33.07 -2.27 17.81
N MET A 390 -33.24 -2.32 16.49
CA MET A 390 -33.28 -3.55 15.70
C MET A 390 -32.00 -3.67 14.85
N PRO A 391 -31.31 -4.82 14.86
CA PRO A 391 -30.19 -5.07 13.94
C PRO A 391 -30.67 -4.89 12.49
N ARG A 392 -30.04 -3.98 11.74
CA ARG A 392 -30.31 -3.87 10.31
C ARG A 392 -29.58 -5.00 9.59
N PRO A 393 -30.25 -5.76 8.70
CA PRO A 393 -29.60 -6.85 8.00
C PRO A 393 -28.44 -6.33 7.15
N PRO A 394 -27.39 -7.14 6.95
CA PRO A 394 -26.32 -6.84 6.02
C PRO A 394 -26.88 -6.61 4.60
N ILE A 395 -26.33 -5.64 3.88
CA ILE A 395 -26.78 -5.28 2.53
C ILE A 395 -25.66 -5.55 1.52
N ARG A 396 -26.03 -6.09 0.36
CA ARG A 396 -25.21 -6.12 -0.86
C ARG A 396 -25.68 -4.95 -1.73
N ALA A 397 -24.74 -4.13 -2.21
CA ALA A 397 -25.03 -2.97 -3.04
C ALA A 397 -24.12 -2.96 -4.28
N THR A 398 -24.69 -2.98 -5.48
CA THR A 398 -24.01 -2.93 -6.77
C THR A 398 -24.02 -1.51 -7.30
N ILE A 399 -22.84 -1.00 -7.63
CA ILE A 399 -22.69 0.38 -8.07
C ILE A 399 -21.99 0.44 -9.43
N ALA A 400 -22.76 0.85 -10.43
CA ALA A 400 -22.38 0.97 -11.82
C ALA A 400 -23.31 1.95 -12.55
N ARG A 401 -22.77 2.68 -13.52
CA ARG A 401 -23.48 3.40 -14.58
C ARG A 401 -23.53 2.58 -15.85
#